data_AF-A0A946FJQ9-F1
#
_entry.id   AF-A0A946FJQ9-F1
#
_cell.length_a   1.000
_cell.length_b   1.000
_cell.length_c   1.000
_cell.angle_alpha   90.00
_cell.angle_beta   90.00
_cell.angle_gamma   90.00
#
_symmetry.space_group_name_H-M   'P 1'
#
loop_
_entity.id
_entity.type
_entity.pdbx_description
1 polymer ?
#
loop_
_entity_poly.entity_id
_entity_poly.type
_entity_poly.pdbx_seq_one_letter_code
_entity_poly.pdbx_strand_id
1 'polypeptide(L)'
;MKIKNKTGERILNLGEKGFTLIEIMVGSAVVIFLFALVSGIIKSQGNIFSRQSSLSQMETNGRAAIDFLSRSIQNAGYNISRGSKFLAASDHYISTVFDENDDGVIQNNEIITLSVSNIAKQDTETFTITPYFDFDDDGQVDSIETQDYEIGLALHGPPFNIYQFTPSKNDISIVKNAVVRNIDNLVIRYFDK
;
A
#
# COMPACT_ATOMS: atom_id res chain seq x y z
N MET A 1 -10.16 -87.19 -33.50
CA MET A 1 -10.55 -86.18 -32.49
C MET A 1 -9.33 -85.72 -31.71
N LYS A 2 -8.77 -84.54 -32.02
CA LYS A 2 -8.36 -83.50 -31.06
C LYS A 2 -7.83 -82.29 -31.85
N ILE A 3 -8.46 -81.16 -31.59
CA ILE A 3 -8.26 -79.88 -32.26
C ILE A 3 -7.07 -79.16 -31.59
N LYS A 4 -6.21 -78.57 -32.43
CA LYS A 4 -5.09 -77.67 -32.08
C LYS A 4 -5.57 -76.51 -31.20
N ASN A 5 -4.86 -76.21 -30.11
CA ASN A 5 -4.96 -74.90 -29.48
C ASN A 5 -3.69 -74.09 -29.78
N LYS A 6 -3.89 -72.94 -30.43
CA LYS A 6 -2.89 -72.00 -30.91
C LYS A 6 -2.96 -70.79 -29.97
N THR A 7 -1.98 -70.64 -29.08
CA THR A 7 -1.75 -69.39 -28.35
C THR A 7 -0.25 -69.22 -28.22
N GLY A 8 0.36 -68.67 -29.25
CA GLY A 8 1.67 -68.05 -29.14
C GLY A 8 1.45 -66.62 -28.70
N GLU A 9 1.67 -66.33 -27.42
CA GLU A 9 1.85 -64.97 -26.94
C GLU A 9 3.03 -64.34 -27.69
N ARG A 10 2.79 -63.20 -28.34
CA ARG A 10 3.87 -62.36 -28.83
C ARG A 10 4.49 -61.66 -27.63
N ILE A 11 5.47 -62.29 -27.01
CA ILE A 11 6.39 -61.58 -26.11
C ILE A 11 7.19 -60.63 -27.01
N LEU A 12 6.90 -59.33 -26.91
CA LEU A 12 7.71 -58.29 -27.51
C LEU A 12 9.09 -58.37 -26.87
N ASN A 13 10.03 -59.00 -27.55
CA ASN A 13 11.42 -59.07 -27.15
C ASN A 13 12.05 -57.70 -27.49
N LEU A 14 11.83 -56.71 -26.63
CA LEU A 14 12.60 -55.47 -26.68
C LEU A 14 14.01 -55.82 -26.24
N GLY A 15 14.91 -55.99 -27.21
CA GLY A 15 16.29 -56.37 -26.95
C GLY A 15 16.94 -55.47 -25.90
N GLU A 16 17.40 -56.09 -24.82
CA GLU A 16 18.15 -55.45 -23.73
C GLU A 16 19.51 -54.98 -24.26
N LYS A 17 19.56 -53.80 -24.84
CA LYS A 17 20.81 -53.08 -25.10
C LYS A 17 20.95 -51.98 -24.04
N GLY A 18 21.90 -52.15 -23.13
CA GLY A 18 22.29 -51.11 -22.18
C GLY A 18 22.93 -49.91 -22.89
N PHE A 19 22.94 -48.75 -22.22
CA PHE A 19 23.58 -47.54 -22.73
C PHE A 19 25.10 -47.65 -22.66
N THR A 20 25.77 -47.16 -23.69
CA THR A 20 27.22 -47.01 -23.66
C THR A 20 27.62 -45.83 -22.79
N LEU A 21 28.84 -45.86 -22.23
CA LEU A 21 29.35 -44.78 -21.37
C LEU A 21 29.35 -43.42 -22.09
N ILE A 22 29.68 -43.41 -23.39
CA ILE A 22 29.70 -42.20 -24.20
C ILE A 22 28.30 -41.61 -24.44
N GLU A 23 27.27 -42.45 -24.62
CA GLU A 23 25.88 -41.98 -24.77
C GLU A 23 25.38 -41.31 -23.49
N ILE A 24 25.72 -41.86 -22.32
CA ILE A 24 25.37 -41.23 -21.03
C ILE A 24 26.12 -39.91 -20.85
N MET A 25 27.39 -39.83 -21.24
CA MET A 25 28.18 -38.59 -21.16
C MET A 25 27.62 -37.49 -22.07
N VAL A 26 27.32 -37.83 -23.33
CA VAL A 26 26.76 -36.87 -24.30
C VAL A 26 25.34 -36.46 -23.89
N GLY A 27 24.50 -37.41 -23.47
CA GLY A 27 23.15 -37.12 -23.00
C GLY A 27 23.14 -36.20 -21.78
N SER A 28 24.02 -36.45 -20.81
CA SER A 28 24.16 -35.61 -19.61
C SER A 28 24.65 -34.19 -19.94
N ALA A 29 25.61 -34.06 -20.87
CA ALA A 29 26.11 -32.77 -21.31
C ALA A 29 25.01 -31.92 -21.96
N VAL A 30 24.16 -32.54 -22.80
CA VAL A 30 23.02 -31.86 -23.44
C VAL A 30 21.99 -31.41 -22.40
N VAL A 31 21.68 -32.25 -21.40
CA VAL A 31 20.74 -31.90 -20.32
C VAL A 31 21.25 -30.72 -19.49
N ILE A 32 22.53 -30.71 -19.11
CA ILE A 32 23.14 -29.59 -18.36
C ILE A 32 23.07 -28.30 -19.18
N PHE A 33 23.38 -28.37 -20.47
CA PHE A 33 23.29 -27.22 -21.36
C PHE A 33 21.86 -26.67 -21.46
N LEU A 34 20.86 -27.54 -21.59
CA LEU A 34 19.46 -27.15 -21.60
C LEU A 34 19.01 -26.52 -20.28
N PHE A 35 19.45 -27.06 -19.13
CA PHE A 35 19.16 -26.45 -17.83
C PHE A 35 19.78 -25.05 -17.67
N ALA A 36 20.99 -24.84 -18.20
CA ALA A 36 21.61 -23.52 -18.20
C ALA A 36 20.79 -22.49 -18.99
N LEU A 37 20.23 -22.88 -20.13
CA LEU A 37 19.34 -22.02 -20.94
C LEU A 37 18.02 -21.72 -20.21
N VAL A 38 17.38 -22.74 -19.64
CA VAL A 38 16.11 -22.59 -18.90
C VAL A 38 16.28 -21.73 -17.64
N SER A 39 17.45 -21.77 -17.00
CA SER A 39 17.77 -20.91 -15.84
C SER A 39 17.60 -19.42 -16.14
N GLY A 40 18.00 -18.98 -17.33
CA GLY A 40 17.81 -17.58 -17.76
C GLY A 40 16.33 -17.18 -17.85
N ILE A 41 15.49 -18.09 -18.35
CA ILE A 41 14.05 -17.87 -18.49
C ILE A 41 13.37 -17.82 -17.11
N ILE A 42 13.72 -18.74 -16.20
CA ILE A 42 13.15 -18.75 -14.83
C ILE A 42 13.50 -17.46 -14.08
N LYS A 43 14.74 -16.99 -14.18
CA LYS A 43 15.16 -15.72 -13.56
C LYS A 43 14.44 -14.52 -14.17
N SER A 44 14.27 -14.50 -15.49
CA SER A 44 13.52 -13.43 -16.18
C SER A 44 12.06 -13.39 -15.74
N GLN A 45 11.40 -14.54 -15.63
CA GLN A 45 10.02 -14.64 -15.15
C GLN A 45 9.84 -14.14 -13.72
N GLY A 46 10.79 -14.46 -12.82
CA GLY A 46 10.78 -13.97 -11.44
C GLY A 46 10.79 -12.43 -11.38
N ASN A 47 11.65 -11.79 -12.18
CA ASN A 47 11.72 -10.32 -12.23
C ASN A 47 10.44 -9.68 -12.78
N ILE A 48 9.81 -10.31 -13.79
CA ILE A 48 8.54 -9.82 -14.36
C ILE A 48 7.42 -9.95 -13.31
N PHE A 49 7.33 -11.08 -12.62
CA PHE A 49 6.34 -11.30 -11.57
C PHE A 49 6.49 -10.28 -10.43
N SER A 50 7.71 -10.03 -9.96
CA SER A 50 7.96 -9.03 -8.92
C SER A 50 7.53 -7.62 -9.36
N ARG A 51 7.86 -7.21 -10.58
CA ARG A 51 7.42 -5.90 -11.12
C ARG A 51 5.91 -5.80 -11.22
N GLN A 52 5.25 -6.85 -11.72
CA GLN A 52 3.79 -6.89 -11.84
C GLN A 52 3.11 -6.82 -10.47
N SER A 53 3.66 -7.53 -9.49
CA SER A 53 3.17 -7.50 -8.11
C SER A 53 3.29 -6.09 -7.50
N SER A 54 4.44 -5.42 -7.69
CA SER A 54 4.63 -4.03 -7.25
C SER A 54 3.66 -3.07 -7.92
N LEU A 55 3.44 -3.17 -9.23
CA LEU A 55 2.46 -2.34 -9.95
C LEU A 55 1.04 -2.55 -9.41
N SER A 56 0.62 -3.81 -9.23
CA SER A 56 -0.69 -4.14 -8.65
C SER A 56 -0.87 -3.56 -7.25
N GLN A 57 0.18 -3.61 -6.42
CA GLN A 57 0.16 -3.00 -5.09
C GLN A 57 0.04 -1.48 -5.17
N MET A 58 0.77 -0.82 -6.06
CA MET A 58 0.69 0.63 -6.25
C MET A 58 -0.71 1.08 -6.72
N GLU A 59 -1.34 0.33 -7.63
CA GLU A 59 -2.70 0.62 -8.08
C GLU A 59 -3.73 0.47 -6.95
N THR A 60 -3.62 -0.60 -6.16
CA THR A 60 -4.51 -0.85 -5.01
C THR A 60 -4.34 0.24 -3.95
N ASN A 61 -3.09 0.59 -3.65
CA ASN A 61 -2.73 1.67 -2.74
C ASN A 61 -3.28 3.02 -3.22
N GLY A 62 -3.15 3.33 -4.51
CA GLY A 62 -3.69 4.55 -5.12
C GLY A 62 -5.22 4.64 -5.03
N ARG A 63 -5.94 3.53 -5.23
CA ARG A 63 -7.41 3.52 -5.06
C ARG A 63 -7.81 3.77 -3.61
N ALA A 64 -7.17 3.08 -2.67
CA ALA A 64 -7.43 3.27 -1.24
C ALA A 64 -7.18 4.72 -0.79
N ALA A 65 -6.13 5.36 -1.33
CA ALA A 65 -5.85 6.77 -1.10
C ALA A 65 -7.00 7.69 -1.50
N ILE A 66 -7.48 7.51 -2.74
CA ILE A 66 -8.54 8.35 -3.31
C ILE A 66 -9.87 8.13 -2.61
N ASP A 67 -10.22 6.88 -2.30
CA ASP A 67 -11.46 6.56 -1.58
C ASP A 67 -11.46 7.19 -0.18
N PHE A 68 -10.32 7.13 0.52
CA PHE A 68 -10.17 7.75 1.83
C PHE A 68 -10.27 9.27 1.76
N LEU A 69 -9.52 9.92 0.85
CA LEU A 69 -9.59 11.37 0.62
C LEU A 69 -11.00 11.83 0.26
N SER A 70 -11.67 11.10 -0.65
CA SER A 70 -13.03 11.44 -1.09
C SER A 70 -14.02 11.38 0.07
N ARG A 71 -13.93 10.37 0.94
CA ARG A 71 -14.78 10.26 2.13
C ARG A 71 -14.52 11.39 3.13
N SER A 72 -13.26 11.67 3.44
CA SER A 72 -12.89 12.77 4.36
C SER A 72 -13.40 14.12 3.87
N ILE A 73 -13.28 14.40 2.56
CA ILE A 73 -13.75 15.66 1.97
C ILE A 73 -15.29 15.73 1.96
N GLN A 74 -15.98 14.63 1.60
CA GLN A 74 -17.44 14.61 1.52
C GLN A 74 -18.10 14.77 2.89
N ASN A 75 -17.50 14.20 3.93
CA ASN A 75 -18.01 14.30 5.29
C ASN A 75 -17.55 15.56 6.01
N ALA A 76 -16.59 16.32 5.47
CA ALA A 76 -16.02 17.49 6.13
C ALA A 76 -17.10 18.49 6.59
N GLY A 77 -17.10 18.77 7.88
CA GLY A 77 -18.06 19.65 8.54
C GLY A 77 -19.42 19.02 8.83
N TYR A 78 -19.55 17.70 8.74
CA TYR A 78 -20.72 16.98 9.23
C TYR A 78 -20.75 17.02 10.76
N ASN A 79 -21.91 17.40 11.30
CA ASN A 79 -22.22 17.55 12.72
C ASN A 79 -21.14 18.24 13.58
N ILE A 80 -20.38 19.18 13.00
CA ILE A 80 -19.41 19.96 13.76
C ILE A 80 -20.12 21.00 14.62
N SER A 81 -19.84 21.00 15.93
CA SER A 81 -20.38 21.98 16.87
C SER A 81 -19.60 23.30 16.86
N ARG A 82 -18.30 23.26 16.52
CA ARG A 82 -17.38 24.41 16.52
C ARG A 82 -16.24 24.24 15.51
N GLY A 83 -15.62 25.37 15.15
CA GLY A 83 -14.40 25.39 14.34
C GLY A 83 -14.66 25.43 12.84
N SER A 84 -13.61 25.15 12.07
CA SER A 84 -13.65 25.16 10.61
C SER A 84 -13.74 23.73 10.06
N LYS A 85 -14.53 23.55 9.00
CA LYS A 85 -14.67 22.27 8.29
C LYS A 85 -13.34 21.79 7.69
N PHE A 86 -12.57 22.75 7.19
CA PHE A 86 -11.21 22.56 6.69
C PHE A 86 -10.28 23.39 7.57
N LEU A 87 -9.27 22.76 8.16
CA LEU A 87 -8.31 23.44 9.04
C LEU A 87 -7.09 23.93 8.26
N ALA A 88 -6.68 23.17 7.24
CA ALA A 88 -5.56 23.49 6.38
C ALA A 88 -5.68 22.72 5.06
N ALA A 89 -5.22 23.31 3.96
CA ALA A 89 -5.15 22.65 2.66
C ALA A 89 -3.99 23.21 1.83
N SER A 90 -3.36 22.36 1.03
CA SER A 90 -2.24 22.69 0.13
C SER A 90 -2.13 21.60 -0.95
N ASP A 91 -1.15 21.73 -1.83
CA ASP A 91 -0.75 20.72 -2.81
C ASP A 91 -0.23 19.44 -2.16
N HIS A 92 0.10 19.44 -0.86
CA HIS A 92 0.69 18.29 -0.18
C HIS A 92 -0.14 17.77 0.99
N TYR A 93 -1.18 18.49 1.42
CA TYR A 93 -1.97 18.10 2.58
C TYR A 93 -3.39 18.65 2.54
N ILE A 94 -4.25 17.99 3.31
CA ILE A 94 -5.60 18.44 3.60
C ILE A 94 -5.97 18.03 5.02
N SER A 95 -6.60 18.93 5.76
CA SER A 95 -7.09 18.68 7.11
C SER A 95 -8.57 19.00 7.19
N THR A 96 -9.36 18.01 7.56
CA THR A 96 -10.82 18.06 7.66
C THR A 96 -11.28 17.62 9.03
N VAL A 97 -12.41 18.15 9.48
CA VAL A 97 -13.06 17.73 10.74
C VAL A 97 -14.46 17.26 10.43
N PHE A 98 -14.88 16.12 10.95
CA PHE A 98 -16.25 15.65 10.91
C PHE A 98 -16.52 14.69 12.05
N ASP A 99 -17.69 14.78 12.65
CA ASP A 99 -18.17 13.81 13.64
C ASP A 99 -18.44 12.46 12.93
N GLU A 100 -17.64 11.43 13.23
CA GLU A 100 -17.76 10.12 12.58
C GLU A 100 -18.87 9.27 13.23
N ASN A 101 -19.12 9.46 14.52
CA ASN A 101 -20.00 8.62 15.30
C ASN A 101 -21.42 9.21 15.53
N ASP A 102 -21.62 10.46 15.10
CA ASP A 102 -22.87 11.24 15.17
C ASP A 102 -23.34 11.51 16.61
N ASP A 103 -22.42 11.65 17.57
CA ASP A 103 -22.72 11.95 18.97
C ASP A 103 -22.76 13.46 19.30
N GLY A 104 -22.35 14.31 18.35
CA GLY A 104 -22.35 15.77 18.49
C GLY A 104 -21.12 16.35 19.19
N VAL A 105 -20.12 15.52 19.51
CA VAL A 105 -18.90 15.90 20.21
C VAL A 105 -17.70 15.53 19.33
N ILE A 106 -16.94 16.55 18.91
CA ILE A 106 -15.74 16.30 18.12
C ILE A 106 -14.64 15.74 19.01
N GLN A 107 -14.11 14.58 18.64
CA GLN A 107 -12.98 13.93 19.31
C GLN A 107 -11.69 14.05 18.50
N ASN A 108 -10.53 13.83 19.14
CA ASN A 108 -9.23 14.00 18.49
C ASN A 108 -9.02 13.11 17.23
N ASN A 109 -9.62 11.92 17.21
CA ASN A 109 -9.58 10.98 16.09
C ASN A 109 -10.49 11.37 14.91
N GLU A 110 -11.34 12.38 15.08
CA GLU A 110 -12.26 12.92 14.07
C GLU A 110 -11.68 14.12 13.32
N ILE A 111 -10.49 14.55 13.74
CA ILE A 111 -9.62 15.43 12.97
C ILE A 111 -8.78 14.58 12.05
N ILE A 112 -9.17 14.56 10.78
CA ILE A 112 -8.49 13.81 9.74
C ILE A 112 -7.55 14.74 9.00
N THR A 113 -6.26 14.62 9.28
CA THR A 113 -5.22 15.33 8.51
C THR A 113 -4.44 14.37 7.66
N LEU A 114 -4.49 14.56 6.36
CA LEU A 114 -3.83 13.73 5.36
C LEU A 114 -2.72 14.53 4.71
N SER A 115 -1.57 13.90 4.52
CA SER A 115 -0.50 14.51 3.75
C SER A 115 0.33 13.51 2.98
N VAL A 116 0.96 14.03 1.93
CA VAL A 116 1.99 13.36 1.15
C VAL A 116 3.34 13.67 1.79
N SER A 117 4.09 12.63 2.14
CA SER A 117 5.40 12.79 2.75
C SER A 117 6.30 11.58 2.49
N ASN A 118 7.60 11.82 2.43
CA ASN A 118 8.64 10.79 2.33
C ASN A 118 8.97 10.25 3.75
N ILE A 119 9.67 9.11 3.81
CA ILE A 119 10.16 8.49 5.06
C ILE A 119 11.42 9.22 5.60
N ALA A 120 11.86 10.32 4.98
CA ALA A 120 13.04 11.05 5.42
C ALA A 120 12.93 11.52 6.88
N LYS A 121 14.08 11.61 7.56
CA LYS A 121 14.16 11.98 8.99
C LYS A 121 14.10 13.49 9.23
N GLN A 122 14.07 14.29 8.16
CA GLN A 122 14.07 15.74 8.24
C GLN A 122 12.91 16.28 7.42
N ASP A 123 12.13 17.14 8.06
CA ASP A 123 11.04 17.85 7.42
C ASP A 123 11.59 19.01 6.58
N THR A 124 11.01 19.17 5.40
CA THR A 124 11.31 20.24 4.45
C THR A 124 10.22 21.30 4.41
N GLU A 125 9.01 20.93 4.85
CA GLU A 125 7.85 21.80 4.93
C GLU A 125 7.14 21.50 6.26
N THR A 126 6.60 22.54 6.89
CA THR A 126 5.74 22.41 8.06
C THR A 126 4.46 23.19 7.84
N PHE A 127 3.38 22.73 8.46
CA PHE A 127 2.12 23.47 8.53
C PHE A 127 1.48 23.26 9.90
N THR A 128 0.58 24.17 10.26
CA THR A 128 -0.12 24.14 11.55
C THR A 128 -1.62 23.93 11.33
N ILE A 129 -2.23 23.14 12.20
CA ILE A 129 -3.68 23.05 12.34
C ILE A 129 -4.07 23.47 13.77
N THR A 130 -5.24 24.09 13.89
CA THR A 130 -5.79 24.55 15.17
C THR A 130 -7.23 24.05 15.30
N PRO A 131 -7.44 22.75 15.57
CA PRO A 131 -8.77 22.17 15.71
C PRO A 131 -9.44 22.57 17.03
N TYR A 132 -10.77 22.41 17.07
CA TYR A 132 -11.55 22.38 18.31
C TYR A 132 -12.06 20.94 18.50
N PHE A 133 -11.81 20.34 19.66
CA PHE A 133 -12.29 19.01 20.02
C PHE A 133 -12.27 18.83 21.55
N ASP A 134 -13.00 17.85 22.06
CA ASP A 134 -13.12 17.54 23.49
C ASP A 134 -11.75 17.05 24.04
N PHE A 135 -11.09 17.87 24.87
CA PHE A 135 -9.75 17.58 25.40
C PHE A 135 -9.82 16.74 26.67
N ASP A 136 -10.83 16.98 27.50
CA ASP A 136 -10.95 16.40 28.83
C ASP A 136 -11.97 15.23 28.92
N ASP A 137 -12.57 14.89 27.78
CA ASP A 137 -13.59 13.85 27.60
C ASP A 137 -14.85 14.10 28.44
N ASP A 138 -15.24 15.36 28.67
CA ASP A 138 -16.45 15.70 29.42
C ASP A 138 -17.74 15.64 28.59
N GLY A 139 -17.62 15.41 27.28
CA GLY A 139 -18.72 15.32 26.34
C GLY A 139 -19.20 16.67 25.80
N GLN A 140 -18.38 17.71 25.88
CA GLN A 140 -18.60 19.00 25.23
C GLN A 140 -17.34 19.46 24.49
N VAL A 141 -17.50 20.49 23.64
CA VAL A 141 -16.37 21.16 22.98
C VAL A 141 -16.40 22.65 23.33
N ASP A 142 -15.62 23.01 24.33
CA ASP A 142 -15.53 24.36 24.86
C ASP A 142 -14.68 25.29 23.99
N SER A 143 -14.87 26.60 24.15
CA SER A 143 -14.13 27.59 23.34
C SER A 143 -12.64 27.65 23.62
N ILE A 144 -12.20 27.05 24.73
CA ILE A 144 -10.79 26.99 25.14
C ILE A 144 -10.12 25.67 24.77
N GLU A 145 -10.89 24.68 24.31
CA GLU A 145 -10.38 23.37 23.92
C GLU A 145 -9.91 23.39 22.46
N THR A 146 -8.82 24.13 22.28
CA THR A 146 -8.15 24.29 21.01
C THR A 146 -6.66 24.45 21.22
N GLN A 147 -5.88 23.89 20.30
CA GLN A 147 -4.44 23.83 20.41
C GLN A 147 -3.79 23.78 19.03
N ASP A 148 -2.63 24.40 18.90
CA ASP A 148 -1.85 24.37 17.67
C ASP A 148 -1.02 23.08 17.59
N TYR A 149 -1.16 22.40 16.46
CA TYR A 149 -0.40 21.19 16.13
C TYR A 149 0.44 21.45 14.90
N GLU A 150 1.76 21.44 15.06
CA GLU A 150 2.70 21.56 13.95
C GLU A 150 2.99 20.19 13.32
N ILE A 151 2.82 20.10 12.01
CA ILE A 151 3.00 18.87 11.23
C ILE A 151 4.15 19.07 10.25
N GLY A 152 5.15 18.20 10.36
CA GLY A 152 6.29 18.15 9.47
C GLY A 152 6.13 17.18 8.29
N LEU A 153 6.52 17.64 7.10
CA LEU A 153 6.49 16.92 5.84
C LEU A 153 7.89 16.86 5.23
N ALA A 154 8.27 15.69 4.73
CA ALA A 154 9.49 15.49 3.96
C ALA A 154 9.16 15.36 2.46
N LEU A 155 9.56 16.33 1.65
CA LEU A 155 9.21 16.41 0.22
C LEU A 155 10.42 16.27 -0.71
N HIS A 156 11.35 15.38 -0.36
CA HIS A 156 12.61 15.17 -1.08
C HIS A 156 12.47 14.46 -2.45
N GLY A 157 11.28 13.98 -2.78
CA GLY A 157 10.99 13.19 -3.98
C GLY A 157 10.37 11.82 -3.69
N PRO A 158 9.89 11.12 -4.73
CA PRO A 158 9.28 9.80 -4.59
C PRO A 158 10.32 8.73 -4.16
N PRO A 159 9.87 7.61 -3.58
CA PRO A 159 8.48 7.26 -3.34
C PRO A 159 7.89 8.04 -2.16
N PHE A 160 6.65 8.52 -2.32
CA PHE A 160 5.89 9.14 -1.25
C PHE A 160 4.95 8.14 -0.58
N ASN A 161 4.59 8.43 0.67
CA ASN A 161 3.50 7.77 1.37
C ASN A 161 2.42 8.81 1.65
N ILE A 162 1.18 8.34 1.82
CA ILE A 162 0.14 9.15 2.44
C ILE A 162 0.11 8.79 3.92
N TYR A 163 0.22 9.83 4.73
CA TYR A 163 0.13 9.74 6.17
C TYR A 163 -1.16 10.38 6.64
N GLN A 164 -1.82 9.70 7.57
CA GLN A 164 -2.85 10.27 8.42
C GLN A 164 -2.20 10.75 9.72
N PHE A 165 -2.52 11.98 10.10
CA PHE A 165 -2.09 12.62 11.32
C PHE A 165 -3.30 12.82 12.22
N THR A 166 -3.18 12.36 13.46
CA THR A 166 -4.21 12.49 14.50
C THR A 166 -3.62 13.28 15.67
N PRO A 167 -4.18 14.45 16.01
CA PRO A 167 -3.76 15.23 17.18
C PRO A 167 -3.87 14.42 18.47
N SER A 168 -2.94 14.63 19.40
CA SER A 168 -3.05 14.14 20.78
C SER A 168 -3.92 15.07 21.59
N LYS A 169 -4.76 14.53 22.47
CA LYS A 169 -5.53 15.34 23.45
C LYS A 169 -4.71 15.83 24.63
N ASN A 170 -3.58 15.18 24.93
CA ASN A 170 -2.83 15.40 26.17
C ASN A 170 -1.71 16.44 26.02
N ASP A 171 -1.25 16.68 24.78
CA ASP A 171 -0.07 17.48 24.47
C ASP A 171 -0.07 17.95 23.00
N ILE A 172 0.97 18.68 22.61
CA ILE A 172 1.19 19.15 21.22
C ILE A 172 1.60 18.03 20.25
N SER A 173 1.63 16.77 20.69
CA SER A 173 2.10 15.67 19.84
C SER A 173 1.05 15.23 18.83
N ILE A 174 1.50 14.53 17.79
CA ILE A 174 0.65 14.05 16.71
C ILE A 174 1.03 12.61 16.41
N VAL A 175 0.03 11.76 16.29
CA VAL A 175 0.22 10.38 15.85
C VAL A 175 0.24 10.34 14.33
N LYS A 176 1.37 9.91 13.74
CA LYS A 176 1.58 9.77 12.30
C LYS A 176 1.45 8.32 11.87
N ASN A 177 0.46 8.01 11.04
CA ASN A 177 0.19 6.66 10.51
C ASN A 177 0.27 6.63 8.99
N ALA A 178 1.09 5.73 8.43
CA ALA A 178 1.14 5.55 6.97
C ALA A 178 -0.06 4.71 6.51
N VAL A 179 -1.02 5.35 5.83
CA VAL A 179 -2.23 4.70 5.31
C VAL A 179 -2.01 4.14 3.91
N VAL A 180 -1.13 4.76 3.13
CA VAL A 180 -0.78 4.32 1.77
C VAL A 180 0.72 4.46 1.56
N ARG A 181 1.33 3.49 0.88
CA ARG A 181 2.80 3.40 0.74
C ARG A 181 3.25 3.30 -0.71
N ASN A 182 4.48 3.75 -0.96
CA ASN A 182 5.22 3.58 -2.22
C ASN A 182 4.48 4.17 -3.44
N ILE A 183 4.10 5.44 -3.35
CA ILE A 183 3.42 6.15 -4.43
C ILE A 183 4.43 7.01 -5.18
N ASP A 184 4.62 6.72 -6.47
CA ASP A 184 5.56 7.45 -7.31
C ASP A 184 4.90 8.60 -8.10
N ASN A 185 3.61 8.47 -8.43
CA ASN A 185 2.91 9.33 -9.40
C ASN A 185 1.67 10.05 -8.82
N LEU A 186 1.71 10.45 -7.54
CA LEU A 186 0.61 11.24 -6.96
C LEU A 186 0.83 12.72 -7.23
N VAL A 187 -0.15 13.36 -7.85
CA VAL A 187 -0.21 14.81 -8.02
C VAL A 187 -1.50 15.30 -7.37
N ILE A 188 -1.37 16.06 -6.29
CA ILE A 188 -2.47 16.81 -5.69
C ILE A 188 -2.27 18.27 -6.10
N ARG A 189 -3.35 18.94 -6.46
CA ARG A 189 -3.36 20.36 -6.78
C ARG A 189 -4.48 21.03 -6.02
N TYR A 190 -4.10 21.98 -5.19
CA TYR A 190 -4.98 22.89 -4.51
C TYR A 190 -5.19 24.12 -5.40
N PHE A 191 -6.45 24.53 -5.54
CA PHE A 191 -6.81 25.72 -6.30
C PHE A 191 -7.50 26.69 -5.34
N ASP A 192 -6.78 27.74 -4.96
CA ASP A 192 -7.39 28.93 -4.35
C ASP A 192 -7.98 29.81 -5.45
N LYS A 193 -9.16 30.39 -5.24
CA LYS A 193 -9.86 31.21 -6.25
C LYS A 193 -9.47 32.68 -6.18
#